data_AF-A0A402ACL6-F1
#
_entry.id   AF-A0A402ACL6-F1
#
_cell.length_a   1.000
_cell.length_b   1.000
_cell.length_c   1.000
_cell.angle_alpha   90.00
_cell.angle_beta   90.00
_cell.angle_gamma   90.00
#
_symmetry.space_group_name_H-M   'P 1'
#
loop_
_entity.id
_entity.type
_entity.pdbx_description
1 polymer ?
#
loop_
_entity_poly.entity_id
_entity_poly.type
_entity_poly.pdbx_seq_one_letter_code
_entity_poly.pdbx_strand_id
1 'polypeptide(L)'
;MNDMLRLAPTFRKQRIELSIEEKAQLNTIIDLLIPSDKDFPPPSSLHLIDELLLHLSPKAGRKNTPMLSEKRLRTALHELNLSADGDFCLASTEKQQSLLRHLEYRDPAFFQALWTLVNHSYYALLATRWHSQLA
;
A
#
# COMPACT_ATOMS: atom_id res chain seq x y z
N MET A 1 19.25 -25.42 -40.95
CA MET A 1 19.70 -25.67 -39.57
C MET A 1 19.67 -24.34 -38.85
N ASN A 2 18.54 -24.07 -38.19
CA ASN A 2 18.23 -22.80 -37.52
C ASN A 2 18.33 -23.03 -36.02
N ASP A 3 19.25 -22.38 -35.34
CA ASP A 3 19.19 -22.20 -33.89
C ASP A 3 19.73 -20.82 -33.52
N MET A 4 18.93 -19.79 -33.81
CA MET A 4 19.03 -18.50 -33.14
C MET A 4 18.41 -18.65 -31.76
N LEU A 5 19.21 -19.02 -30.78
CA LEU A 5 18.87 -18.94 -29.36
C LEU A 5 18.64 -17.48 -28.98
N ARG A 6 17.40 -17.02 -29.14
CA ARG A 6 16.91 -15.76 -28.58
C ARG A 6 16.98 -15.87 -27.06
N LEU A 7 18.02 -15.27 -26.48
CA LEU A 7 18.07 -14.92 -25.07
C LEU A 7 16.85 -14.05 -24.74
N ALA A 8 15.85 -14.66 -24.09
CA ALA A 8 14.72 -13.91 -23.55
C ALA A 8 15.26 -12.97 -22.46
N PRO A 9 14.96 -11.65 -22.52
CA PRO A 9 15.32 -10.76 -21.42
C PRO A 9 14.55 -11.22 -20.19
N THR A 10 15.27 -11.70 -19.19
CA THR A 10 14.74 -11.92 -17.85
C THR A 10 14.37 -10.55 -17.29
N PHE A 11 13.12 -10.13 -17.50
CA PHE A 11 12.50 -9.02 -16.78
C PHE A 11 12.47 -9.40 -15.29
N ARG A 12 13.58 -9.19 -14.60
CA ARG A 12 13.60 -9.11 -13.14
C ARG A 12 12.70 -7.94 -12.80
N LYS A 13 11.46 -8.23 -12.39
CA LYS A 13 10.53 -7.21 -11.90
C LYS A 13 11.24 -6.44 -10.81
N GLN A 14 11.48 -5.16 -11.06
CA GLN A 14 11.97 -4.26 -10.03
C GLN A 14 10.96 -4.31 -8.89
N ARG A 15 11.47 -4.57 -7.69
CA ARG A 15 10.68 -4.42 -6.47
C ARG A 15 10.21 -2.97 -6.45
N ILE A 16 8.91 -2.76 -6.21
CA ILE A 16 8.39 -1.40 -6.06
C ILE A 16 9.07 -0.81 -4.83
N GLU A 17 9.81 0.29 -5.02
CA GLU A 17 10.50 0.99 -3.94
C GLU A 17 9.89 2.39 -3.78
N LEU A 18 9.28 2.64 -2.63
CA LEU A 18 8.81 3.95 -2.21
C LEU A 18 9.95 4.74 -1.55
N SER A 19 9.94 6.07 -1.71
CA SER A 19 10.82 6.98 -0.98
C SER A 19 10.53 6.92 0.53
N ILE A 20 11.42 7.49 1.35
CA ILE A 20 11.24 7.52 2.81
C ILE A 20 9.96 8.30 3.16
N GLU A 21 9.71 9.40 2.47
CA GLU A 21 8.53 10.24 2.64
C GLU A 21 7.26 9.51 2.21
N GLU A 22 7.27 8.86 1.03
CA GLU A 22 6.14 8.05 0.55
C GLU A 22 5.81 6.91 1.53
N LYS A 23 6.84 6.28 2.12
CA LYS A 23 6.65 5.24 3.15
C LYS A 23 6.05 5.81 4.43
N ALA A 24 6.57 6.92 4.93
CA ALA A 24 6.04 7.57 6.12
C ALA A 24 4.57 7.94 5.93
N GLN A 25 4.24 8.55 4.80
CA GLN A 25 2.87 8.92 4.45
C GLN A 25 1.96 7.70 4.34
N LEU A 26 2.40 6.63 3.67
CA LEU A 26 1.62 5.41 3.57
C LEU A 26 1.39 4.77 4.96
N ASN A 27 2.39 4.76 5.85
CA ASN A 27 2.22 4.30 7.22
C ASN A 27 1.17 5.13 7.98
N THR A 28 1.23 6.46 7.89
CA THR A 28 0.24 7.34 8.50
C THR A 28 -1.17 7.04 7.98
N ILE A 29 -1.32 6.84 6.66
CA ILE A 29 -2.60 6.45 6.07
C ILE A 29 -3.08 5.11 6.66
N ILE A 30 -2.20 4.10 6.71
CA ILE A 30 -2.57 2.78 7.26
C ILE A 30 -3.02 2.90 8.72
N ASP A 31 -2.32 3.67 9.55
CA ASP A 31 -2.68 3.88 10.96
C ASP A 31 -4.02 4.64 11.11
N LEU A 32 -4.37 5.50 10.15
CA LEU A 32 -5.68 6.16 10.10
C LEU A 32 -6.80 5.23 9.61
N LEU A 33 -6.47 4.26 8.75
CA LEU A 33 -7.44 3.31 8.19
C LEU A 33 -7.76 2.20 9.19
N ILE A 34 -6.75 1.62 9.83
CA ILE A 34 -6.97 0.51 10.76
C ILE A 34 -6.93 1.08 12.18
N PRO A 35 -8.07 1.09 12.90
CA PRO A 35 -8.07 1.49 14.30
C PRO A 35 -7.24 0.50 15.12
N SER A 36 -6.24 1.01 15.83
CA SER A 36 -5.54 0.25 16.86
C SER A 36 -6.30 0.35 18.18
N ASP A 37 -6.48 -0.78 18.87
CA ASP A 37 -7.02 -0.82 20.24
C ASP A 37 -6.16 -1.77 21.09
N LYS A 38 -6.48 -1.94 22.37
CA LYS A 38 -5.72 -2.77 23.33
C LYS A 38 -5.46 -4.19 22.84
N ASP A 39 -6.35 -4.74 22.02
CA ASP A 39 -6.26 -6.10 21.49
C ASP A 39 -5.60 -6.18 20.09
N PHE A 40 -5.34 -5.03 19.45
CA PHE A 40 -4.89 -4.93 18.06
C PHE A 40 -3.68 -3.99 17.95
N PRO A 41 -2.47 -4.51 17.67
CA PRO A 41 -1.28 -3.68 17.60
C PRO A 41 -1.39 -2.65 16.46
N PRO A 42 -0.80 -1.45 16.62
CA PRO A 42 -0.84 -0.44 15.58
C PRO A 42 -0.19 -0.97 14.29
N PRO A 43 -0.82 -0.76 13.13
CA PRO A 43 -0.34 -1.28 11.84
C PRO A 43 1.11 -0.91 11.52
N SER A 44 1.54 0.31 11.89
CA SER A 44 2.92 0.78 11.76
C SER A 44 3.95 -0.10 12.48
N SER A 45 3.57 -0.82 13.54
CA SER A 45 4.44 -1.77 14.25
C SER A 45 4.62 -3.11 13.52
N LEU A 46 3.85 -3.34 12.46
CA LEU A 46 3.83 -4.60 11.72
C LEU A 46 4.62 -4.55 10.41
N HIS A 47 5.27 -3.41 10.07
CA HIS A 47 6.04 -3.20 8.84
C HIS A 47 5.27 -3.61 7.56
N LEU A 48 3.97 -3.31 7.51
CA LEU A 48 3.04 -3.78 6.48
C LEU A 48 3.36 -3.28 5.08
N ILE A 49 4.10 -2.17 4.96
CA ILE A 49 4.44 -1.55 3.67
C ILE A 49 5.07 -2.57 2.71
N ASP A 50 6.05 -3.35 3.17
CA ASP A 50 6.74 -4.30 2.29
C ASP A 50 5.76 -5.34 1.71
N GLU A 51 4.83 -5.83 2.53
CA GLU A 51 3.79 -6.76 2.11
C GLU A 51 2.82 -6.12 1.11
N LEU A 52 2.39 -4.87 1.37
CA LEU A 52 1.53 -4.12 0.46
C LEU A 52 2.19 -3.93 -0.91
N LEU A 53 3.47 -3.57 -0.94
CA LEU A 53 4.22 -3.35 -2.19
C LEU A 53 4.41 -4.65 -3.00
N LEU A 54 4.50 -5.80 -2.34
CA LEU A 54 4.51 -7.10 -3.02
C LEU A 54 3.19 -7.36 -3.76
N HIS A 55 2.05 -6.92 -3.21
CA HIS A 55 0.75 -7.07 -3.85
C HIS A 55 0.51 -6.10 -5.01
N LEU A 56 1.17 -4.93 -5.01
CA LEU A 56 1.13 -3.96 -6.11
C LEU A 56 1.96 -4.39 -7.32
N SER A 57 2.96 -5.26 -7.11
CA SER A 57 3.82 -5.73 -8.17
C SER A 57 3.01 -6.58 -9.15
N PRO A 58 3.00 -6.26 -10.46
CA PRO A 58 2.20 -7.00 -11.44
C PRO A 58 2.63 -8.47 -11.42
N LYS A 59 1.78 -9.41 -11.02
CA LYS A 59 2.08 -10.86 -11.11
C LYS A 59 2.09 -11.28 -12.59
N ALA A 60 3.09 -12.06 -12.99
CA ALA A 60 3.25 -12.44 -14.40
C ALA A 60 2.02 -13.28 -14.78
N GLY A 61 1.35 -12.93 -15.87
CA GLY A 61 0.17 -13.64 -16.36
C GLY A 61 -1.20 -13.11 -15.91
N ARG A 62 -1.29 -12.10 -15.03
CA ARG A 62 -2.58 -11.43 -14.77
C ARG A 62 -2.83 -10.33 -15.81
N LYS A 63 -3.82 -10.54 -16.69
CA LYS A 63 -4.24 -9.59 -17.74
C LYS A 63 -5.07 -8.39 -17.23
N ASN A 64 -5.44 -8.38 -15.94
CA ASN A 64 -6.23 -7.31 -15.36
C ASN A 64 -5.30 -6.23 -14.82
N THR A 65 -5.46 -5.00 -15.30
CA THR A 65 -4.85 -3.83 -14.66
C THR A 65 -5.33 -3.80 -13.21
N PRO A 66 -4.42 -3.92 -12.21
CA PRO A 66 -4.86 -3.92 -10.83
C PRO A 66 -5.45 -2.54 -10.51
N MET A 67 -6.63 -2.52 -9.87
CA MET A 67 -7.26 -1.26 -9.44
C MET A 67 -6.32 -0.46 -8.53
N LEU A 68 -5.44 -1.14 -7.81
CA LEU A 68 -4.32 -0.54 -7.08
C LEU A 68 -3.01 -0.85 -7.83
N SER A 69 -2.41 0.17 -8.45
CA SER A 69 -1.11 0.06 -9.11
C SER A 69 -0.11 1.02 -8.46
N GLU A 70 1.19 0.75 -8.61
CA GLU A 70 2.24 1.65 -8.12
C GLU A 70 2.00 3.10 -8.55
N LYS A 71 1.73 3.31 -9.85
CA LYS A 71 1.49 4.64 -10.40
C LYS A 71 0.33 5.34 -9.71
N ARG A 72 -0.81 4.65 -9.54
CA ARG A 72 -1.98 5.22 -8.86
C ARG A 72 -1.71 5.52 -7.40
N LEU A 73 -0.98 4.65 -6.71
CA LEU A 73 -0.58 4.88 -5.32
C LEU A 73 0.30 6.13 -5.19
N ARG A 74 1.38 6.23 -5.98
CA ARG A 74 2.27 7.41 -5.96
C ARG A 74 1.52 8.70 -6.29
N THR A 75 0.61 8.67 -7.27
CA THR A 75 -0.23 9.83 -7.59
C THR A 75 -1.11 10.23 -6.40
N ALA A 76 -1.79 9.28 -5.76
CA ALA A 76 -2.63 9.57 -4.60
C ALA A 76 -1.81 10.13 -3.42
N LEU A 77 -0.64 9.56 -3.13
CA LEU A 77 0.28 10.07 -2.09
C LEU A 77 0.71 11.52 -2.39
N HIS A 78 1.12 11.79 -3.63
CA HIS A 78 1.50 13.12 -4.05
C HIS A 78 0.35 14.13 -3.92
N GLU A 79 -0.85 13.77 -4.36
CA GLU A 79 -2.02 14.65 -4.26
C GLU A 79 -2.46 14.92 -2.81
N LEU A 80 -2.33 13.92 -1.93
CA LEU A 80 -2.57 14.10 -0.50
C LEU A 80 -1.57 15.08 0.12
N ASN A 81 -0.29 15.01 -0.26
CA ASN A 81 0.70 15.99 0.18
C ASN A 81 0.38 17.39 -0.34
N LEU A 82 0.05 17.54 -1.62
CA LEU A 82 -0.37 18.83 -2.19
C LEU A 82 -1.58 19.41 -1.47
N SER A 83 -2.57 18.57 -1.17
CA SER A 83 -3.80 18.99 -0.47
C SER A 83 -3.57 19.28 1.03
N ALA A 84 -2.43 18.87 1.56
CA ALA A 84 -2.05 19.08 2.96
C ALA A 84 -1.10 20.28 3.18
N ASP A 85 -0.86 21.10 2.16
CA ASP A 85 0.15 22.19 2.14
C ASP A 85 1.61 21.69 2.07
N GLY A 86 1.82 20.54 1.44
CA GLY A 86 3.13 20.00 1.09
C GLY A 86 3.55 18.76 1.86
N ASP A 87 3.01 18.57 3.07
CA ASP A 87 3.30 17.40 3.91
C ASP A 87 2.05 16.91 4.63
N PHE A 88 1.55 15.75 4.18
CA PHE A 88 0.39 15.10 4.78
C PHE A 88 0.64 14.63 6.21
N CYS A 89 1.86 14.17 6.52
CA CYS A 89 2.21 13.62 7.83
C CYS A 89 2.22 14.70 8.92
N LEU A 90 2.52 15.96 8.56
CA LEU A 90 2.53 17.10 9.49
C LEU A 90 1.16 17.77 9.68
N ALA A 91 0.18 17.45 8.82
CA ALA A 91 -1.17 17.94 8.99
C ALA A 91 -1.82 17.41 10.28
N SER A 92 -2.76 18.17 10.87
CA SER A 92 -3.51 17.66 12.03
C SER A 92 -4.29 16.40 11.66
N THR A 93 -4.57 15.54 12.64
CA THR A 93 -5.32 14.30 12.44
C THR A 93 -6.68 14.55 11.79
N GLU A 94 -7.38 15.63 12.16
CA GLU A 94 -8.68 15.99 11.56
C GLU A 94 -8.53 16.35 10.09
N LYS A 95 -7.46 17.08 9.73
CA LYS A 95 -7.16 17.43 8.34
C LYS A 95 -6.80 16.16 7.54
N GLN A 96 -5.96 15.29 8.09
CA GLN A 96 -5.60 14.02 7.46
C GLN A 96 -6.84 13.15 7.18
N GLN A 97 -7.72 12.98 8.17
CA GLN A 97 -8.97 12.24 8.01
C GLN A 97 -9.93 12.90 7.02
N SER A 98 -10.01 14.23 7.01
CA SER A 98 -10.81 14.97 6.02
C SER A 98 -10.30 14.74 4.59
N LEU A 99 -8.97 14.77 4.39
CA LEU A 99 -8.34 14.53 3.10
C LEU A 99 -8.53 13.08 2.62
N LEU A 100 -8.45 12.10 3.53
CA LEU A 100 -8.75 10.70 3.20
C LEU A 100 -10.21 10.50 2.78
N ARG A 101 -11.16 11.15 3.46
CA ARG A 101 -12.58 11.13 3.06
C ARG A 101 -12.81 11.78 1.69
N HIS A 102 -12.09 12.86 1.39
CA HIS A 102 -12.13 13.47 0.05
C HIS A 102 -11.57 12.54 -1.01
N LEU A 103 -10.48 11.83 -0.72
CA LEU A 103 -9.92 10.82 -1.62
C LEU A 103 -10.92 9.68 -1.87
N GLU A 104 -11.57 9.18 -0.83
CA GLU A 104 -12.64 8.18 -0.92
C GLU A 104 -13.79 8.65 -1.81
N TYR A 105 -14.25 9.89 -1.63
CA TYR A 105 -15.32 10.44 -2.46
C TYR A 105 -14.91 10.61 -3.92
N ARG A 106 -13.69 11.08 -4.17
CA ARG A 106 -13.18 11.37 -5.52
C ARG A 106 -12.86 10.09 -6.32
N ASP A 107 -12.29 9.08 -5.67
CA ASP A 107 -11.88 7.83 -6.30
C ASP A 107 -12.21 6.63 -5.39
N PRO A 108 -13.52 6.28 -5.27
CA PRO A 108 -13.97 5.23 -4.36
C PRO A 108 -13.41 3.86 -4.75
N ALA A 109 -13.21 3.65 -6.05
CA ALA A 109 -12.59 2.47 -6.63
C ALA A 109 -11.15 2.25 -6.14
N PHE A 110 -10.33 3.29 -6.17
CA PHE A 110 -8.97 3.25 -5.62
C PHE A 110 -8.99 3.05 -4.10
N PHE A 111 -9.80 3.87 -3.41
CA PHE A 111 -9.85 3.84 -1.94
C PHE A 111 -10.27 2.47 -1.43
N GLN A 112 -11.31 1.87 -2.02
CA GLN A 112 -11.76 0.52 -1.68
C GLN A 112 -10.68 -0.53 -1.92
N ALA A 113 -9.91 -0.42 -3.01
CA ALA A 113 -8.81 -1.34 -3.29
C ALA A 113 -7.67 -1.20 -2.28
N LEU A 114 -7.32 0.04 -1.91
CA LEU A 114 -6.33 0.32 -0.86
C LEU A 114 -6.80 -0.22 0.49
N TRP A 115 -8.02 0.12 0.90
CA TRP A 115 -8.65 -0.33 2.13
C TRP A 115 -8.66 -1.86 2.24
N THR A 116 -9.11 -2.54 1.19
CA THR A 116 -9.19 -4.00 1.14
C THR A 116 -7.80 -4.61 1.28
N LEU A 117 -6.82 -4.07 0.57
CA LEU A 117 -5.46 -4.60 0.62
C LEU A 117 -4.84 -4.40 2.02
N VAL A 118 -4.97 -3.20 2.58
CA VAL A 118 -4.48 -2.84 3.91
C VAL A 118 -5.08 -3.75 4.99
N ASN A 119 -6.41 -3.92 5.00
CA ASN A 119 -7.09 -4.80 5.94
C ASN A 119 -6.67 -6.27 5.76
N HIS A 120 -6.66 -6.77 4.52
CA HIS A 120 -6.25 -8.13 4.25
C HIS A 120 -4.82 -8.40 4.73
N SER A 121 -3.86 -7.52 4.39
CA SER A 121 -2.47 -7.67 4.81
C SER A 121 -2.30 -7.60 6.34
N TYR A 122 -3.03 -6.70 7.00
CA TYR A 122 -3.00 -6.58 8.46
C TYR A 122 -3.50 -7.86 9.15
N TYR A 123 -4.71 -8.33 8.81
CA TYR A 123 -5.30 -9.50 9.46
C TYR A 123 -4.61 -10.81 9.07
N ALA A 124 -4.10 -10.93 7.84
CA ALA A 124 -3.29 -12.09 7.44
C ALA A 124 -1.99 -12.17 8.27
N LEU A 125 -1.36 -11.02 8.54
CA LEU A 125 -0.15 -10.97 9.35
C LEU A 125 -0.43 -11.22 10.84
N LEU A 126 -1.54 -10.70 11.37
CA LEU A 126 -1.98 -11.05 12.72
C LEU A 126 -2.27 -12.54 12.87
N ALA A 127 -2.97 -13.14 11.91
CA ALA A 127 -3.27 -14.58 11.96
C ALA A 127 -1.98 -15.41 11.94
N THR A 128 -1.01 -15.08 11.08
CA THR A 128 0.27 -15.80 11.03
C THR A 128 1.11 -15.61 12.30
N ARG A 129 1.16 -14.41 12.87
CA ARG A 129 1.88 -14.17 14.14
C ARG A 129 1.23 -14.87 15.34
N TRP A 130 -0.11 -14.88 15.41
CA TRP A 130 -0.83 -15.55 16.49
C TRP A 130 -0.61 -17.07 16.47
N HIS A 131 -0.61 -17.70 15.29
CA HIS A 131 -0.30 -19.12 15.17
C HIS A 131 1.13 -19.46 15.60
N SER A 132 2.09 -18.57 15.37
CA SER A 132 3.49 -18.75 15.80
C SER A 132 3.70 -18.59 17.32
N GLN A 133 2.77 -18.00 18.06
CA GLN A 133 2.84 -17.89 19.52
C GLN A 133 2.16 -19.08 20.24
N LEU A 134 1.35 -19.86 19.52
CA LEU A 134 0.65 -21.03 20.04
C LEU A 134 1.32 -22.37 19.66
N ALA A 135 2.37 -22.34 18.83
CA ALA A 135 3.18 -23.49 18.43
C ALA A 135 4.51 -23.53 19.21
#